data_AF-A0A7I7WW37-F1
#
_entry.id   AF-A0A7I7WW37-F1
#
_cell.length_a   1.000
_cell.length_b   1.000
_cell.length_c   1.000
_cell.angle_alpha   90.00
_cell.angle_beta   90.00
_cell.angle_gamma   90.00
#
_symmetry.space_group_name_H-M   'P 1'
#
loop_
_entity.id
_entity.type
_entity.pdbx_description
1 polymer ?
#
loop_
_entity_poly.entity_id
_entity_poly.type
_entity_poly.pdbx_seq_one_letter_code
_entity_poly.pdbx_strand_id
1 'polypeptide(L)'
;MPDLISVLTPLLGNITTINVNWSPLQRPPDLNWPAWESKPQHVMTLGGQRAHANLLVISYATHSALAMMVMRCAANLPIESADRDKPACLTAGSVLRYARRQRDAAGGC
;
A
#
# COMPACT_ATOMS: atom_id res chain seq x y z
N MET A 1 -1.79 16.57 7.78
CA MET A 1 -1.46 15.90 6.50
C MET A 1 -1.46 16.84 5.26
N PRO A 2 -1.19 18.17 5.33
CA PRO A 2 -1.10 18.98 4.11
C PRO A 2 0.17 18.67 3.30
N ASP A 3 1.25 18.23 3.95
CA ASP A 3 2.54 17.99 3.29
C ASP A 3 2.47 16.83 2.28
N LEU A 4 1.71 15.78 2.59
CA LEU A 4 1.51 14.66 1.66
C LEU A 4 0.77 15.11 0.39
N ILE A 5 -0.26 15.94 0.55
CA ILE A 5 -1.00 16.52 -0.57
C ILE A 5 -0.06 17.40 -1.39
N SER A 6 0.71 18.28 -0.74
CA SER A 6 1.69 19.15 -1.39
C SER A 6 2.72 18.39 -2.23
N VAL A 7 3.23 17.26 -1.73
CA VAL A 7 4.19 16.41 -2.49
C VAL A 7 3.52 15.70 -3.67
N LEU A 8 2.25 15.33 -3.56
CA LEU A 8 1.53 14.59 -4.59
C LEU A 8 0.88 15.49 -5.65
N THR A 9 0.55 16.74 -5.33
CA THR A 9 -0.08 17.69 -6.27
C THR A 9 0.73 17.91 -7.56
N PRO A 10 2.07 18.04 -7.54
CA PRO A 10 2.85 18.12 -8.78
C PRO A 10 2.73 16.89 -9.68
N LEU A 11 2.54 15.71 -9.10
CA LEU A 11 2.47 14.43 -9.81
C LEU A 11 1.06 14.10 -10.30
N LEU A 12 0.04 14.38 -9.47
CA LEU A 12 -1.36 14.02 -9.73
C LEU A 12 -2.19 15.18 -10.31
N GLY A 13 -1.68 16.40 -10.21
CA GLY A 13 -2.47 17.62 -10.39
C GLY A 13 -3.29 17.95 -9.14
N ASN A 14 -4.29 18.82 -9.31
CA ASN A 14 -5.21 19.13 -8.22
C ASN A 14 -5.98 17.85 -7.82
N ILE A 15 -5.96 17.53 -6.52
CA ILE A 15 -6.60 16.31 -5.99
C ILE A 15 -8.10 16.55 -5.95
N THR A 16 -8.85 15.74 -6.69
CA THR A 16 -10.32 15.83 -6.77
C THR A 16 -11.03 14.79 -5.93
N THR A 17 -10.39 13.64 -5.72
CA THR A 17 -10.99 12.54 -4.97
C THR A 17 -10.00 11.93 -3.99
N ILE A 18 -10.51 11.60 -2.80
CA ILE A 18 -9.78 10.88 -1.77
C ILE A 18 -10.69 9.74 -1.32
N ASN A 19 -10.29 8.51 -1.60
CA ASN A 19 -10.99 7.33 -1.15
C ASN A 19 -10.13 6.55 -0.17
N VAL A 20 -10.73 6.12 0.94
CA VAL A 20 -10.06 5.40 2.02
C VAL A 20 -10.90 4.17 2.31
N ASN A 21 -10.32 2.97 2.20
CA ASN A 21 -11.07 1.72 2.38
C ASN A 21 -11.19 1.25 3.84
N TRP A 22 -10.78 2.08 4.81
CA TRP A 22 -10.78 1.75 6.24
C TRP A 22 -11.41 2.86 7.08
N SER A 23 -11.96 2.50 8.23
CA SER A 23 -12.47 3.46 9.23
C SER A 23 -11.31 4.03 10.07
N PRO A 24 -11.33 5.30 10.50
CA PRO A 24 -10.29 5.88 11.36
C PRO A 24 -10.00 5.10 12.65
N LEU A 25 -10.99 4.35 13.16
CA LEU A 25 -10.86 3.52 14.37
C LEU A 25 -10.26 2.14 14.08
N GLN A 26 -10.18 1.74 12.81
CA GLN A 26 -9.63 0.46 12.40
C GLN A 26 -8.10 0.54 12.48
N ARG A 27 -7.48 -0.43 13.16
CA ARG A 27 -6.02 -0.55 13.19
C ARG A 27 -5.52 -1.12 11.87
N PRO A 28 -4.37 -0.63 11.35
CA PRO A 28 -3.73 -1.24 10.19
C PRO A 28 -3.49 -2.74 10.43
N PRO A 29 -3.67 -3.59 9.40
CA PRO A 29 -3.45 -5.02 9.54
C PRO A 29 -1.99 -5.30 9.90
N ASP A 30 -1.79 -6.29 10.77
CA ASP A 30 -0.46 -6.79 11.08
C ASP A 30 -0.04 -7.77 9.98
N LEU A 31 0.94 -7.35 9.16
CA LEU A 31 1.47 -8.15 8.06
C LEU A 31 2.33 -9.33 8.55
N ASN A 32 2.75 -9.33 9.82
CA ASN A 32 3.49 -10.46 10.39
C ASN A 32 2.57 -11.63 10.76
N TRP A 33 1.26 -11.39 10.88
CA TRP A 33 0.31 -12.41 11.32
C TRP A 33 -0.02 -13.34 10.15
N PRO A 34 -0.02 -14.68 10.32
CA PRO A 34 -0.27 -15.65 9.23
C PRO A 34 -1.61 -15.47 8.48
N ALA A 35 -2.57 -14.81 9.11
CA ALA A 35 -3.89 -14.47 8.57
C ALA A 35 -4.01 -13.01 8.10
N TRP A 36 -2.90 -12.37 7.69
CA TRP A 36 -2.94 -11.00 7.15
C TRP A 36 -3.81 -10.91 5.88
N GLU A 37 -3.93 -12.01 5.11
CA GLU A 37 -4.74 -12.09 3.88
C GLU A 37 -6.24 -11.98 4.15
N SER A 38 -6.73 -12.44 5.30
CA SER A 38 -8.15 -12.36 5.64
C SER A 38 -8.60 -10.96 6.07
N LYS A 39 -7.65 -10.05 6.32
CA LYS A 39 -7.93 -8.67 6.70
C LYS A 39 -7.77 -7.71 5.51
N PRO A 40 -8.70 -6.75 5.34
CA PRO A 40 -8.54 -5.72 4.32
C PRO A 40 -7.28 -4.91 4.57
N GLN A 41 -6.50 -4.70 3.51
CA GLN A 41 -5.32 -3.86 3.56
C GLN A 41 -5.76 -2.40 3.57
N HIS A 42 -5.09 -1.58 4.36
CA HIS A 42 -5.42 -0.16 4.42
C HIS A 42 -4.85 0.54 3.19
N VAL A 43 -5.73 0.78 2.20
CA VAL A 43 -5.38 1.41 0.92
C VAL A 43 -6.14 2.72 0.73
N MET A 44 -5.38 3.78 0.49
CA MET A 44 -5.89 5.11 0.22
C MET A 44 -5.63 5.43 -1.25
N THR A 45 -6.70 5.74 -1.96
CA THR A 45 -6.64 6.11 -3.38
C THR A 45 -6.85 7.61 -3.49
N LEU A 46 -5.90 8.28 -4.13
CA LEU A 46 -5.93 9.70 -4.42
C LEU A 46 -6.14 9.87 -5.92
N GLY A 47 -7.24 10.49 -6.32
CA GLY A 47 -7.47 10.90 -7.70
C GLY A 47 -7.14 12.37 -7.87
N GLY A 48 -6.26 12.66 -8.83
CA GLY A 48 -6.01 14.00 -9.31
C GLY A 48 -6.44 14.14 -10.77
N GLN A 49 -6.49 15.39 -11.23
CA GLN A 49 -6.87 15.74 -12.60
C GLN A 49 -6.05 15.02 -13.69
N ARG A 50 -4.78 14.66 -13.39
CA ARG A 50 -3.85 14.08 -14.37
C ARG A 50 -3.60 12.60 -14.15
N ALA A 51 -3.66 12.13 -12.91
CA ALA A 51 -3.30 10.76 -12.54
C ALA A 51 -3.90 10.35 -11.18
N HIS A 52 -3.81 9.06 -10.88
CA HIS A 52 -4.21 8.48 -9.60
C HIS A 52 -3.00 7.90 -8.86
N ALA A 53 -2.94 8.10 -7.54
CA ALA A 53 -1.97 7.45 -6.66
C ALA A 53 -2.67 6.49 -5.68
N ASN A 54 -1.97 5.43 -5.31
CA ASN A 54 -2.44 4.47 -4.31
C ASN A 54 -1.39 4.37 -3.21
N LEU A 55 -1.84 4.57 -1.98
CA LEU A 55 -1.02 4.53 -0.78
C LEU A 55 -1.43 3.33 0.04
N LEU A 56 -0.47 2.45 0.33
CA LEU A 56 -0.64 1.32 1.24
C LEU A 56 -0.11 1.72 2.62
N VAL A 57 -0.92 1.57 3.66
CA VAL A 57 -0.51 1.82 5.05
C VAL A 57 0.09 0.55 5.65
N ILE A 58 1.32 0.66 6.15
CA ILE A 58 2.01 -0.43 6.84
C ILE A 58 1.96 -0.15 8.35
N SER A 59 1.52 -1.12 9.14
CA SER A 59 1.56 -1.02 10.60
C SER A 59 3.00 -0.86 11.08
N TYR A 60 3.25 0.04 12.04
CA TYR A 60 4.57 0.18 12.68
C TYR A 60 5.03 -1.12 13.38
N ALA A 61 4.10 -2.01 13.72
CA ALA A 61 4.39 -3.32 14.31
C ALA A 61 4.95 -4.32 13.28
N THR A 62 4.89 -4.00 11.98
CA THR A 62 5.43 -4.83 10.91
C THR A 62 6.94 -4.98 11.08
N HIS A 63 7.48 -6.20 11.01
CA HIS A 63 8.92 -6.42 11.07
C HIS A 63 9.63 -5.57 10.00
N SER A 64 10.69 -4.86 10.38
CA SER A 64 11.37 -3.90 9.51
C SER A 64 11.82 -4.50 8.18
N ALA A 65 12.25 -5.77 8.18
CA ALA A 65 12.61 -6.49 6.95
C ALA A 65 11.42 -6.64 5.98
N LEU A 66 10.24 -7.01 6.49
CA LEU A 66 9.03 -7.15 5.70
C LEU A 66 8.54 -5.77 5.21
N ALA A 67 8.51 -4.76 6.09
CA ALA A 67 8.12 -3.40 5.72
C ALA A 67 9.02 -2.85 4.60
N MET A 68 10.33 -3.05 4.70
CA MET A 68 11.28 -2.66 3.66
C MET A 68 11.05 -3.40 2.35
N MET A 69 10.77 -4.71 2.37
CA MET A 69 10.45 -5.47 1.17
C MET A 69 9.15 -4.97 0.52
N VAL A 70 8.11 -4.69 1.31
CA VAL A 70 6.86 -4.10 0.80
C VAL A 70 7.12 -2.75 0.12
N MET A 71 7.89 -1.86 0.76
CA MET A 71 8.23 -0.56 0.17
C MET A 71 9.05 -0.70 -1.11
N ARG A 72 10.05 -1.58 -1.15
CA ARG A 72 10.85 -1.85 -2.36
C ARG A 72 10.00 -2.38 -3.50
N CYS A 73 9.16 -3.39 -3.23
CA CYS A 73 8.23 -3.93 -4.22
C CYS A 73 7.24 -2.87 -4.73
N ALA A 74 6.74 -2.00 -3.84
CA ALA A 74 5.79 -0.94 -4.22
C ALA A 74 6.43 0.12 -5.12
N ALA A 75 7.68 0.48 -4.85
CA ALA A 75 8.45 1.45 -5.61
C ALA A 75 9.12 0.86 -6.87
N ASN A 76 8.88 -0.42 -7.17
CA ASN A 76 9.53 -1.15 -8.27
C ASN A 76 11.07 -1.07 -8.20
N LEU A 77 11.63 -1.04 -6.98
CA LEU A 77 13.06 -1.00 -6.75
C LEU A 77 13.67 -2.40 -6.88
N PRO A 78 14.93 -2.51 -7.33
CA PRO A 78 15.61 -3.80 -7.44
C PRO A 78 15.72 -4.48 -6.07
N ILE A 79 15.40 -5.77 -6.05
CA ILE A 79 15.60 -6.67 -4.90
C ILE A 79 16.71 -7.65 -5.28
N GLU A 80 17.71 -7.75 -4.42
CA GLU A 80 18.83 -8.67 -4.56
C GLU A 80 18.33 -10.10 -4.73
N SER A 81 18.98 -10.88 -5.61
CA SER A 81 18.57 -12.26 -5.88
C SER A 81 18.52 -13.12 -4.60
N ALA A 82 19.47 -12.91 -3.68
CA ALA A 82 19.52 -13.58 -2.39
C ALA A 82 18.31 -13.28 -1.47
N ASP A 83 17.62 -12.16 -1.69
CA ASP A 83 16.46 -11.75 -0.90
C ASP A 83 15.12 -12.17 -1.54
N ARG A 84 15.10 -12.51 -2.83
CA ARG A 84 13.86 -12.82 -3.57
C ARG A 84 13.13 -14.04 -3.05
N ASP A 85 13.88 -15.06 -2.65
CA ASP A 85 13.31 -16.32 -2.14
C ASP A 85 13.03 -16.26 -0.64
N LYS A 86 13.39 -15.16 0.04
CA LYS A 86 13.10 -14.99 1.46
C LYS A 86 11.60 -14.82 1.66
N PRO A 87 11.03 -15.40 2.74
CA PRO A 87 9.61 -15.26 3.06
C PRO A 87 9.12 -13.80 3.05
N ALA A 88 9.95 -12.86 3.52
CA ALA A 88 9.61 -11.43 3.53
C ALA A 88 9.35 -10.87 2.12
N CYS A 89 10.12 -11.27 1.11
CA CYS A 89 9.93 -10.80 -0.27
C CYS A 89 8.68 -11.43 -0.89
N LEU A 90 8.46 -12.73 -0.67
CA LEU A 90 7.27 -13.44 -1.13
C LEU A 90 5.99 -12.84 -0.51
N THR A 91 5.97 -12.63 0.80
CA THR A 91 4.86 -11.99 1.52
C THR A 91 4.64 -10.57 1.02
N ALA A 92 5.70 -9.77 0.83
CA ALA A 92 5.59 -8.42 0.29
C ALA A 92 4.91 -8.38 -1.10
N GLY A 93 5.30 -9.30 -1.99
CA GLY A 93 4.67 -9.43 -3.30
C GLY A 93 3.19 -9.82 -3.22
N SER A 94 2.84 -10.73 -2.30
CA SER A 94 1.44 -11.13 -2.06
C SER A 94 0.60 -9.98 -1.50
N VAL A 95 1.12 -9.23 -0.52
CA VAL A 95 0.45 -8.07 0.09
C VAL A 95 0.10 -7.03 -0.97
N LEU A 96 1.05 -6.68 -1.84
CA LEU A 96 0.80 -5.70 -2.90
C LEU A 96 -0.21 -6.18 -3.93
N ARG A 97 -0.17 -7.46 -4.30
CA ARG A 97 -1.15 -8.05 -5.22
C ARG A 97 -2.54 -8.02 -4.63
N TYR A 98 -2.67 -8.32 -3.34
CA TYR A 98 -3.94 -8.29 -2.63
C TYR A 98 -4.48 -6.87 -2.48
N ALA A 99 -3.63 -5.91 -2.09
CA ALA A 99 -3.98 -4.49 -2.02
C ALA A 99 -4.45 -3.93 -3.37
N ARG A 100 -3.79 -4.31 -4.48
CA ARG A 100 -4.23 -3.93 -5.84
C ARG A 100 -5.60 -4.51 -6.18
N ARG A 101 -5.82 -5.80 -5.91
CA ARG A 101 -7.14 -6.45 -6.12
C ARG A 101 -8.25 -5.77 -5.32
N GLN A 102 -7.99 -5.42 -4.07
CA GLN A 102 -8.96 -4.72 -3.23
C GLN A 102 -9.34 -3.35 -3.77
N ARG A 103 -8.35 -2.59 -4.25
CA ARG A 103 -8.59 -1.32 -4.93
C ARG A 103 -9.46 -1.52 -6.17
N ASP A 104 -9.12 -2.48 -7.02
CA ASP A 104 -9.84 -2.72 -8.27
C ASP A 104 -11.30 -3.14 -8.00
N ALA A 105 -11.53 -3.91 -6.94
CA ALA A 105 -12.89 -4.26 -6.47
C ALA A 105 -13.64 -3.06 -5.88
N ALA A 106 -12.96 -2.11 -5.24
CA ALA A 106 -13.57 -0.92 -4.66
C ALA A 106 -13.82 0.21 -5.67
N GLY A 107 -13.15 0.20 -6.82
CA GLY A 107 -13.29 1.21 -7.89
C GLY A 107 -14.21 0.81 -9.05
N GLY A 108 -14.75 -0.41 -9.03
CA GLY A 108 -15.68 -0.92 -10.04
C GLY A 108 -17.14 -0.78 -9.61
N CYS A 109 -17.67 0.44 -9.58
CA CYS A 109 -19.11 0.76 -9.51
C CYS A 109 -19.35 2.11 -10.17
#